data_AF-A0A914C0D0-F1
#
_entry.id   AF-A0A914C0D0-F1
#
_cell.length_a   1.000
_cell.length_b   1.000
_cell.length_c   1.000
_cell.angle_alpha   90.00
_cell.angle_beta   90.00
_cell.angle_gamma   90.00
#
_symmetry.space_group_name_H-M   'P 1'
#
loop_
_entity.id
_entity.type
_entity.pdbx_description
1 polymer ?
#
loop_
_entity_poly.entity_id
_entity_poly.type
_entity_poly.pdbx_seq_one_letter_code
_entity_poly.pdbx_strand_id
1 'polypeptide(L)'
;MELFKNLENHLTVQLLFMFIFTSIFTPIEADCPTEIDSAIQAPNKEIFLFKDDDIWRILNGKTNGPKKIHEVFPDGPNSVAAAVTENGLSVLIEEKTLYGYNQDEGTGAFTSAQGFPKSLHNRVLFYPSAAFPLTNGSIILISGNVFATYSLNENAPSLLHDKVSTFPNLPEGLISGFFENTGDDGLYRMFSKNNVYEYNMQLQQIVHEQPLSSYLSC
;
A
#
# COMPACT_ATOMS: atom_id res chain seq x y z
N MET A 1 2.00 40.50 66.13
CA MET A 1 0.90 40.40 67.11
C MET A 1 -0.35 40.66 66.28
N GLU A 2 -1.13 39.69 65.81
CA GLU A 2 -1.41 38.34 66.29
C GLU A 2 -1.70 37.43 65.10
N LEU A 3 -1.24 36.20 65.22
CA LEU A 3 -1.84 35.03 64.60
C LEU A 3 -3.21 34.78 65.26
N PHE A 4 -4.15 34.20 64.50
CA PHE A 4 -5.44 33.64 64.92
C PHE A 4 -6.59 34.62 65.19
N LYS A 5 -7.39 34.85 64.14
CA LYS A 5 -8.85 34.79 64.24
C LYS A 5 -9.44 34.42 62.89
N ASN A 6 -10.33 33.44 62.89
CA ASN A 6 -11.12 32.92 61.77
C ASN A 6 -10.49 31.81 60.93
N LEU A 7 -10.04 30.75 61.61
CA LEU A 7 -10.52 29.40 61.25
C LEU A 7 -12.03 29.35 61.56
N GLU A 8 -12.80 28.60 60.78
CA GLU A 8 -14.26 28.39 60.90
C GLU A 8 -15.15 29.44 60.21
N ASN A 9 -15.23 29.40 58.87
CA ASN A 9 -16.53 29.64 58.17
C ASN A 9 -16.56 29.43 56.65
N HIS A 10 -15.57 28.79 56.02
CA HIS A 10 -15.69 28.40 54.60
C HIS A 10 -15.55 26.90 54.34
N LEU A 11 -15.82 26.11 55.38
CA LEU A 11 -16.04 24.66 55.29
C LEU A 11 -17.49 24.41 54.81
N THR A 12 -17.85 24.81 53.60
CA THR A 12 -19.13 24.36 52.98
C THR A 12 -19.30 24.62 51.49
N VAL A 13 -18.36 25.23 50.75
CA VAL A 13 -18.53 25.41 49.29
C VAL A 13 -17.19 25.32 48.57
N GLN A 14 -16.62 24.12 48.47
CA GLN A 14 -15.89 23.65 47.27
C GLN A 14 -15.46 22.18 47.43
N LEU A 15 -16.40 21.35 47.88
CA LEU A 15 -16.42 19.94 47.55
C LEU A 15 -16.81 19.80 46.07
N LEU A 16 -15.92 20.23 45.16
CA LEU A 16 -16.06 19.95 43.72
C LEU A 16 -14.74 20.12 42.94
N PHE A 17 -13.60 19.78 43.52
CA PHE A 17 -12.34 19.69 42.76
C PHE A 17 -11.55 18.47 43.22
N MET A 18 -12.15 17.29 43.07
CA MET A 18 -11.44 16.04 43.25
C MET A 18 -11.89 15.00 42.21
N PHE A 19 -11.76 15.36 40.95
CA PHE A 19 -11.60 14.40 39.86
C PHE A 19 -10.68 15.06 38.83
N ILE A 20 -9.39 15.08 39.13
CA ILE A 20 -8.41 15.15 38.05
C ILE A 20 -8.56 13.81 37.35
N PHE A 21 -9.31 13.82 36.24
CA PHE A 21 -9.20 12.75 35.25
C PHE A 21 -7.70 12.66 34.93
N THR A 22 -7.04 11.62 35.44
CA THR A 22 -5.95 11.02 34.69
C THR A 22 -6.59 10.56 33.40
N SER A 23 -6.64 11.47 32.42
CA SER A 23 -6.92 11.13 31.06
C SER A 23 -5.81 10.17 30.69
N ILE A 24 -6.14 8.88 30.74
CA ILE A 24 -5.35 7.87 30.07
C ILE A 24 -5.44 8.31 28.62
N PHE A 25 -4.42 9.04 28.16
CA PHE A 25 -4.20 9.23 26.74
C PHE A 25 -3.79 7.84 26.28
N THR A 26 -4.79 6.99 25.99
CA THR A 26 -4.56 5.86 25.11
C THR A 26 -4.04 6.51 23.84
N PRO A 27 -2.78 6.30 23.44
CA PRO A 27 -2.42 6.64 22.08
C PRO A 27 -3.47 5.91 21.24
N ILE A 28 -4.14 6.64 20.37
CA ILE A 28 -4.95 6.02 19.32
C ILE A 28 -3.91 5.17 18.59
N GLU A 29 -3.86 3.89 18.93
CA GLU A 29 -3.08 2.88 18.24
C GLU A 29 -3.58 2.99 16.82
N ALA A 30 -2.74 3.60 15.98
CA ALA A 30 -3.16 4.08 14.68
C ALA A 30 -3.82 2.92 13.94
N ASP A 31 -4.88 3.19 13.18
CA ASP A 31 -5.61 2.25 12.31
C ASP A 31 -4.69 1.63 11.22
N CYS A 32 -3.40 1.46 11.46
CA CYS A 32 -2.41 0.95 10.53
C CYS A 32 -2.59 -0.55 10.32
N PRO A 33 -2.52 -1.02 9.07
CA PRO A 33 -2.55 -2.44 8.79
C PRO A 33 -1.29 -3.11 9.35
N THR A 34 -1.47 -4.23 10.02
CA THR A 34 -0.36 -5.11 10.46
C THR A 34 0.07 -6.07 9.35
N GLU A 35 -0.84 -6.38 8.44
CA GLU A 35 -0.59 -7.09 7.20
C GLU A 35 -1.40 -6.50 6.04
N ILE A 36 -0.91 -6.70 4.82
CA ILE A 36 -1.53 -6.25 3.57
C ILE A 36 -1.53 -7.37 2.52
N ASP A 37 -2.46 -7.29 1.58
CA ASP A 37 -2.58 -8.26 0.47
C ASP A 37 -1.95 -7.72 -0.82
N SER A 38 -1.90 -6.39 -1.00
CA SER A 38 -1.20 -5.74 -2.12
C SER A 38 -0.89 -4.27 -1.79
N ALA A 39 0.00 -3.65 -2.56
CA ALA A 39 0.23 -2.21 -2.55
C ALA A 39 0.40 -1.66 -3.97
N ILE A 40 0.18 -0.37 -4.16
CA ILE A 40 0.44 0.35 -5.41
C ILE A 40 0.93 1.76 -5.13
N GLN A 41 1.89 2.24 -5.91
CA GLN A 41 2.18 3.67 -5.99
C GLN A 41 1.39 4.27 -7.15
N ALA A 42 0.53 5.23 -6.87
CA ALA A 42 -0.23 5.97 -7.87
C ALA A 42 0.67 6.96 -8.65
N PRO A 43 0.23 7.46 -9.82
CA PRO A 43 0.99 8.43 -10.60
C PRO A 43 1.47 9.64 -9.80
N ASN A 44 0.64 10.16 -8.88
CA ASN A 44 0.98 11.27 -7.99
C ASN A 44 1.90 10.91 -6.80
N LYS A 45 2.51 9.72 -6.81
CA LYS A 45 3.44 9.19 -5.79
C LYS A 45 2.81 8.81 -4.45
N GLU A 46 1.51 8.91 -4.32
CA GLU A 46 0.80 8.34 -3.17
C GLU A 46 0.86 6.82 -3.20
N ILE A 47 0.98 6.21 -2.02
CA ILE A 47 0.98 4.77 -1.89
C ILE A 47 -0.36 4.34 -1.30
N PHE A 48 -0.98 3.36 -1.92
CA PHE A 48 -2.18 2.73 -1.41
C PHE A 48 -1.89 1.29 -1.01
N LEU A 49 -2.32 0.92 0.18
CA LEU A 49 -2.21 -0.44 0.73
C LEU A 49 -3.60 -1.06 0.77
N PHE A 50 -3.70 -2.32 0.37
CA PHE A 50 -4.96 -3.07 0.30
C PHE A 50 -4.93 -4.23 1.29
N LYS A 51 -6.03 -4.42 2.02
CA LYS A 51 -6.27 -5.61 2.85
C LYS A 51 -7.75 -5.93 2.78
N ASP A 52 -8.10 -7.13 2.33
CA ASP A 52 -9.48 -7.52 2.09
C ASP A 52 -10.22 -6.45 1.23
N ASP A 53 -11.27 -5.83 1.76
CA ASP A 53 -12.02 -4.74 1.11
C ASP A 53 -11.64 -3.33 1.59
N ASP A 54 -10.60 -3.23 2.44
CA ASP A 54 -10.09 -2.00 3.02
C ASP A 54 -8.85 -1.46 2.30
N ILE A 55 -8.72 -0.14 2.31
CA ILE A 55 -7.61 0.60 1.71
C ILE A 55 -7.06 1.67 2.65
N TRP A 56 -5.73 1.74 2.74
CA TRP A 56 -5.00 2.81 3.42
C TRP A 56 -4.23 3.63 2.41
N ARG A 57 -4.15 4.93 2.66
CA ARG A 57 -3.40 5.90 1.85
C ARG A 57 -2.23 6.44 2.65
N ILE A 58 -1.04 6.34 2.08
CA ILE A 58 0.19 6.93 2.61
C ILE A 58 0.51 8.17 1.76
N LEU A 59 0.52 9.32 2.42
CA LEU A 59 0.91 10.60 1.83
C LEU A 59 1.87 11.30 2.78
N ASN A 60 3.05 11.67 2.29
CA ASN A 60 4.09 12.36 3.06
C ASN A 60 4.43 11.63 4.39
N GLY A 61 4.54 10.30 4.34
CA GLY A 61 4.84 9.45 5.50
C GLY A 61 3.69 9.29 6.49
N LYS A 62 2.50 9.84 6.22
CA LYS A 62 1.32 9.69 7.07
C LYS A 62 0.35 8.69 6.48
N THR A 63 0.00 7.69 7.27
CA THR A 63 -1.00 6.68 6.95
C THR A 63 -2.39 7.19 7.34
N ASN A 64 -3.35 7.11 6.41
CA ASN A 64 -4.76 7.44 6.64
C ASN A 64 -5.64 6.28 6.15
N GLY A 65 -6.69 5.93 6.89
CA GLY A 65 -7.59 4.83 6.57
C GLY A 65 -8.04 4.09 7.85
N PRO A 66 -8.73 2.94 7.72
CA PRO A 66 -9.17 2.35 6.44
C PRO A 66 -10.31 3.13 5.80
N LYS A 67 -10.43 3.01 4.48
CA LYS A 67 -11.66 3.25 3.70
C LYS A 67 -12.01 1.99 2.93
N LYS A 68 -13.18 1.93 2.30
CA LYS A 68 -13.45 0.87 1.32
C LYS A 68 -12.79 1.13 -0.02
N ILE A 69 -12.35 0.07 -0.70
CA ILE A 69 -11.73 0.16 -2.03
C ILE A 69 -12.61 0.97 -2.98
N HIS A 70 -13.93 0.70 -3.01
CA HIS A 70 -14.88 1.36 -3.92
C HIS A 70 -15.07 2.86 -3.65
N GLU A 71 -14.65 3.38 -2.49
CA GLU A 71 -14.65 4.82 -2.20
C GLU A 71 -13.49 5.57 -2.87
N VAL A 72 -12.42 4.85 -3.21
CA VAL A 72 -11.21 5.40 -3.84
C VAL A 72 -11.14 5.01 -5.32
N PHE A 73 -11.48 3.77 -5.63
CA PHE A 73 -11.49 3.18 -6.97
C PHE A 73 -12.93 2.82 -7.35
N PRO A 74 -13.65 3.72 -8.05
CA PRO A 74 -15.05 3.49 -8.40
C PRO A 74 -15.21 2.22 -9.26
N ASP A 75 -16.26 1.46 -9.01
CA ASP A 75 -16.53 0.16 -9.67
C ASP A 75 -15.35 -0.83 -9.61
N GLY A 76 -14.49 -0.67 -8.60
CA GLY A 76 -13.33 -1.53 -8.37
C GLY A 76 -13.68 -2.89 -7.79
N PRO A 77 -12.66 -3.77 -7.70
CA PRO A 77 -12.84 -5.09 -7.14
C PRO A 77 -13.15 -5.03 -5.64
N ASN A 78 -13.66 -6.14 -5.10
CA ASN A 78 -13.88 -6.27 -3.65
C ASN A 78 -12.58 -6.60 -2.91
N SER A 79 -11.57 -7.10 -3.63
CA SER A 79 -10.25 -7.43 -3.10
C SER A 79 -9.17 -7.21 -4.16
N VAL A 80 -7.91 -7.00 -3.73
CA VAL A 80 -6.79 -6.77 -4.65
C VAL A 80 -5.69 -7.78 -4.38
N ALA A 81 -5.53 -8.74 -5.29
CA ALA A 81 -4.49 -9.78 -5.20
C ALA A 81 -3.14 -9.30 -5.75
N ALA A 82 -3.15 -8.36 -6.68
CA ALA A 82 -1.96 -7.70 -7.20
C ALA A 82 -2.33 -6.32 -7.72
N ALA A 83 -1.39 -5.38 -7.67
CA ALA A 83 -1.59 -4.05 -8.21
C ALA A 83 -0.30 -3.49 -8.80
N VAL A 84 -0.43 -2.65 -9.83
CA VAL A 84 0.71 -2.03 -10.50
C VAL A 84 0.30 -0.74 -11.20
N THR A 85 1.15 0.27 -11.17
CA THR A 85 1.03 1.46 -12.01
C THR A 85 2.12 1.43 -13.07
N GLU A 86 1.74 1.61 -14.33
CA GLU A 86 2.66 1.68 -15.45
C GLU A 86 2.19 2.75 -16.45
N ASN A 87 3.09 3.63 -16.89
CA ASN A 87 2.79 4.76 -17.79
C ASN A 87 1.52 5.56 -17.41
N GLY A 88 1.32 5.82 -16.12
CA GLY A 88 0.18 6.60 -15.61
C GLY A 88 -1.13 5.82 -15.43
N LEU A 89 -1.20 4.56 -15.90
CA LEU A 89 -2.35 3.69 -15.70
C LEU A 89 -2.14 2.84 -14.43
N SER A 90 -3.00 3.04 -13.43
CA SER A 90 -3.06 2.17 -12.25
C SER A 90 -3.98 0.98 -12.52
N VAL A 91 -3.50 -0.23 -12.27
CA VAL A 91 -4.27 -1.46 -12.47
C VAL A 91 -4.36 -2.25 -11.17
N LEU A 92 -5.59 -2.56 -10.77
CA LEU A 92 -5.92 -3.49 -9.69
C LEU A 92 -6.31 -4.85 -10.29
N ILE A 93 -5.83 -5.93 -9.70
CA ILE A 93 -6.07 -7.30 -10.21
C ILE A 93 -6.80 -8.10 -9.14
N GLU A 94 -7.98 -8.59 -9.51
CA GLU A 94 -8.75 -9.57 -8.74
C GLU A 94 -8.89 -10.82 -9.61
N GLU A 95 -8.34 -11.94 -9.14
CA GLU A 95 -8.24 -13.18 -9.91
C GLU A 95 -7.55 -12.99 -11.28
N LYS A 96 -8.34 -12.96 -12.37
CA LYS A 96 -7.89 -12.71 -13.76
C LYS A 96 -8.59 -11.49 -14.37
N THR A 97 -9.20 -10.64 -13.55
CA THR A 97 -9.84 -9.40 -13.99
C THR A 97 -8.91 -8.24 -13.69
N LEU A 98 -8.61 -7.46 -14.71
CA LEU A 98 -7.85 -6.22 -14.62
C LEU A 98 -8.84 -5.06 -14.52
N TYR A 99 -8.71 -4.23 -13.48
CA TYR A 99 -9.45 -2.98 -13.30
C TYR A 99 -8.47 -1.83 -13.46
N GLY A 100 -8.64 -1.00 -14.49
CA GLY A 100 -7.70 0.05 -14.87
C GLY A 100 -8.25 1.43 -14.56
N TYR A 101 -7.38 2.33 -14.10
CA TYR A 101 -7.75 3.67 -13.64
C TYR A 101 -6.78 4.74 -14.12
N ASN A 102 -7.35 5.87 -14.55
CA ASN A 102 -6.61 7.11 -14.70
C ASN A 102 -6.76 7.95 -13.42
N GLN A 103 -5.68 8.61 -13.01
CA GLN A 103 -5.70 9.54 -11.89
C GLN A 103 -5.74 10.98 -12.42
N ASP A 104 -6.71 11.76 -11.94
CA ASP A 104 -6.71 13.20 -12.17
C ASP A 104 -5.59 13.86 -11.34
N GLU A 105 -4.64 14.53 -12.01
CA GLU A 105 -3.46 15.09 -11.34
C GLU A 105 -3.81 16.23 -10.35
N GLY A 106 -4.90 16.95 -10.58
CA GLY A 106 -5.31 18.09 -9.76
C GLY A 106 -5.99 17.69 -8.45
N THR A 107 -6.83 16.66 -8.51
CA THR A 107 -7.66 16.20 -7.38
C THR A 107 -7.14 14.90 -6.74
N GLY A 108 -6.33 14.13 -7.46
CA GLY A 108 -5.90 12.78 -7.07
C GLY A 108 -6.99 11.72 -7.22
N ALA A 109 -8.16 12.07 -7.75
CA ALA A 109 -9.29 11.15 -7.89
C ALA A 109 -9.07 10.14 -9.02
N PHE A 110 -9.47 8.89 -8.79
CA PHE A 110 -9.41 7.84 -9.81
C PHE A 110 -10.71 7.76 -10.60
N THR A 111 -10.58 7.50 -11.90
CA THR A 111 -11.70 7.21 -12.80
C THR A 111 -11.38 5.98 -13.64
N SER A 112 -12.38 5.14 -13.89
CA SER A 112 -12.22 3.93 -14.69
C SER A 112 -11.66 4.28 -16.08
N ALA A 113 -10.57 3.62 -16.45
CA ALA A 113 -9.94 3.79 -17.74
C ALA A 113 -10.77 3.12 -18.84
N GLN A 114 -10.73 3.69 -20.05
CA GLN A 114 -11.47 3.15 -21.18
C GLN A 114 -11.07 1.69 -21.47
N GLY A 115 -12.08 0.82 -21.63
CA GLY A 115 -11.86 -0.60 -21.93
C GLY A 115 -11.55 -1.48 -20.71
N PHE A 116 -11.72 -0.95 -19.49
CA PHE A 116 -11.67 -1.69 -18.24
C PHE A 116 -13.07 -1.77 -17.58
N PRO A 117 -13.35 -2.81 -16.78
CA PRO A 117 -12.47 -3.96 -16.52
C PRO A 117 -12.32 -4.86 -17.75
N LYS A 118 -11.21 -5.60 -17.81
CA LYS A 118 -10.96 -6.60 -18.87
C LYS A 118 -10.32 -7.86 -18.31
N SER A 119 -10.58 -8.99 -18.96
CA SER A 119 -9.92 -10.25 -18.59
C SER A 119 -8.45 -10.26 -19.02
N LEU A 120 -7.61 -10.73 -18.12
CA LEU A 120 -6.22 -11.08 -18.38
C LEU A 120 -6.16 -12.10 -19.52
N HIS A 121 -5.18 -11.94 -20.42
CA HIS A 121 -5.06 -12.79 -21.60
C HIS A 121 -4.95 -14.28 -21.20
N ASN A 122 -5.68 -15.16 -21.91
CA ASN A 122 -5.81 -16.58 -21.56
C ASN A 122 -4.48 -17.36 -21.46
N ARG A 123 -3.45 -16.95 -22.22
CA ARG A 123 -2.06 -17.43 -22.12
C ARG A 123 -1.42 -17.25 -20.72
N VAL A 124 -1.91 -16.36 -19.87
CA VAL A 124 -1.52 -16.31 -18.46
C VAL A 124 -2.34 -17.34 -17.70
N LEU A 125 -1.73 -18.52 -17.50
CA LEU A 125 -2.44 -19.69 -16.95
C LEU A 125 -2.63 -19.64 -15.44
N PHE A 126 -1.92 -18.74 -14.73
CA PHE A 126 -1.99 -18.58 -13.28
C PHE A 126 -2.80 -17.34 -12.85
N TYR A 127 -3.14 -17.26 -11.57
CA TYR A 127 -3.71 -16.07 -10.92
C TYR A 127 -2.58 -15.24 -10.31
N PRO A 128 -2.35 -13.99 -10.77
CA PRO A 128 -1.29 -13.16 -10.22
C PRO A 128 -1.54 -12.87 -8.73
N SER A 129 -0.51 -13.07 -7.91
CA SER A 129 -0.48 -12.72 -6.49
C SER A 129 0.51 -11.59 -6.18
N ALA A 130 1.23 -11.13 -7.20
CA ALA A 130 2.08 -9.95 -7.13
C ALA A 130 2.29 -9.35 -8.51
N ALA A 131 2.54 -8.05 -8.54
CA ALA A 131 2.96 -7.34 -9.74
C ALA A 131 3.95 -6.22 -9.43
N PHE A 132 4.81 -5.91 -10.40
CA PHE A 132 5.66 -4.72 -10.39
C PHE A 132 6.02 -4.28 -11.82
N PRO A 133 6.27 -2.99 -12.07
CA PRO A 133 6.58 -2.48 -13.40
C PRO A 133 8.03 -2.75 -13.81
N LEU A 134 8.33 -2.71 -15.11
CA LEU A 134 9.69 -2.68 -15.66
C LEU A 134 9.93 -1.35 -16.37
N THR A 135 11.20 -0.96 -16.48
CA THR A 135 11.60 0.30 -17.13
C THR A 135 11.29 0.36 -18.63
N ASN A 136 10.98 -0.79 -19.24
CA ASN A 136 10.61 -0.88 -20.66
C ASN A 136 9.09 -0.77 -20.91
N GLY A 137 8.30 -0.44 -19.90
CA GLY A 137 6.85 -0.27 -20.01
C GLY A 137 6.04 -1.57 -19.93
N SER A 138 6.68 -2.71 -19.77
CA SER A 138 6.01 -3.97 -19.42
C SER A 138 5.86 -4.09 -17.91
N ILE A 139 4.99 -4.99 -17.46
CA ILE A 139 4.89 -5.38 -16.05
C ILE A 139 5.30 -6.83 -15.87
N ILE A 140 5.71 -7.17 -14.65
CA ILE A 140 5.88 -8.53 -14.19
C ILE A 140 4.63 -8.94 -13.41
N LEU A 141 4.05 -10.08 -13.76
CA LEU A 141 2.99 -10.76 -13.01
C LEU A 141 3.56 -12.04 -12.39
N ILE A 142 3.43 -12.23 -11.08
CA ILE A 142 4.00 -13.37 -10.35
C ILE A 142 2.90 -14.22 -9.74
N SER A 143 3.14 -15.53 -9.70
CA SER A 143 2.40 -16.48 -8.87
C SER A 143 3.36 -17.57 -8.39
N GLY A 144 3.64 -17.61 -7.08
CA GLY A 144 4.65 -18.51 -6.52
C GLY A 144 6.03 -18.31 -7.16
N ASN A 145 6.55 -19.34 -7.85
CA ASN A 145 7.86 -19.32 -8.51
C ASN A 145 7.80 -19.10 -10.02
N VAL A 146 6.62 -18.84 -10.59
CA VAL A 146 6.48 -18.48 -12.01
C VAL A 146 6.19 -17.00 -12.15
N PHE A 147 6.65 -16.41 -13.25
CA PHE A 147 6.23 -15.08 -13.64
C PHE A 147 5.90 -15.01 -15.13
N ALA A 148 5.17 -13.96 -15.50
CA ALA A 148 4.98 -13.54 -16.87
C ALA A 148 5.35 -12.07 -17.04
N THR A 149 6.08 -11.74 -18.11
CA THR A 149 6.19 -10.36 -18.59
C THR A 149 4.94 -10.04 -19.41
N TYR A 150 4.29 -8.92 -19.14
CA TYR A 150 2.98 -8.58 -19.69
C TYR A 150 2.91 -7.14 -20.18
N SER A 151 2.30 -6.93 -21.34
CA SER A 151 1.95 -5.60 -21.86
C SER A 151 0.50 -5.29 -21.51
N LEU A 152 0.28 -4.25 -20.69
CA LEU A 152 -1.06 -3.79 -20.32
C LEU A 152 -1.83 -3.23 -21.54
N ASN A 153 -1.12 -2.55 -22.44
CA ASN A 153 -1.69 -1.96 -23.65
C ASN A 153 -2.14 -3.03 -24.65
N GLU A 154 -1.25 -3.96 -24.98
CA GLU A 154 -1.55 -5.03 -25.94
C GLU A 154 -2.42 -6.14 -25.33
N ASN A 155 -2.59 -6.12 -24.00
CA ASN A 155 -3.22 -7.19 -23.24
C ASN A 155 -2.60 -8.56 -23.59
N ALA A 156 -1.27 -8.67 -23.56
CA ALA A 156 -0.58 -9.86 -24.04
C ALA A 156 0.68 -10.18 -23.21
N PRO A 157 0.92 -11.47 -22.90
CA PRO A 157 2.19 -11.90 -22.32
C PRO A 157 3.27 -12.06 -23.40
N SER A 158 4.51 -11.76 -23.04
CA SER A 158 5.69 -11.91 -23.92
C SER A 158 6.65 -13.00 -23.47
N LEU A 159 6.80 -13.22 -22.16
CA LEU A 159 7.67 -14.23 -21.58
C LEU A 159 6.97 -14.90 -20.40
N LEU A 160 7.10 -16.22 -20.27
CA LEU A 160 6.76 -16.98 -19.07
C LEU A 160 8.00 -17.76 -18.65
N HIS A 161 8.45 -17.58 -17.41
CA HIS A 161 9.68 -18.21 -16.94
C HIS A 161 9.65 -18.44 -15.42
N ASP A 162 10.64 -19.18 -14.94
CA ASP A 162 10.93 -19.31 -13.51
C ASP A 162 11.44 -17.98 -12.93
N LYS A 163 10.79 -17.53 -11.85
CA LYS A 163 11.06 -16.29 -11.12
C LYS A 163 12.45 -16.30 -10.49
N VAL A 164 12.84 -17.40 -9.86
CA VAL A 164 14.05 -17.50 -9.05
C VAL A 164 15.31 -17.36 -9.91
N SER A 165 15.29 -17.90 -11.12
CA SER A 165 16.37 -17.79 -12.10
C SER A 165 16.49 -16.40 -12.73
N THR A 166 15.38 -15.67 -12.90
CA THR A 166 15.39 -14.36 -13.58
C THR A 166 15.56 -13.20 -12.60
N PHE A 167 14.94 -13.30 -11.43
CA PHE A 167 14.96 -12.30 -10.37
C PHE A 167 15.39 -12.98 -9.05
N PRO A 168 16.69 -13.34 -8.92
CA PRO A 168 17.15 -13.98 -7.71
C PRO A 168 17.04 -13.04 -6.51
N ASN A 169 16.82 -13.61 -5.33
CA ASN A 169 16.73 -12.87 -4.06
C ASN A 169 15.61 -11.82 -3.99
N LEU A 170 14.55 -11.94 -4.79
CA LEU A 170 13.31 -11.20 -4.50
C LEU A 170 12.80 -11.54 -3.09
N PRO A 171 12.12 -10.60 -2.41
CA PRO A 171 11.51 -10.87 -1.13
C PRO A 171 10.64 -12.12 -1.14
N GLU A 172 10.80 -12.96 -0.13
CA GLU A 172 9.90 -14.10 0.07
C GLU A 172 8.49 -13.57 0.34
N GLY A 173 7.48 -14.19 -0.31
CA GLY A 173 6.10 -13.73 -0.18
C GLY A 173 5.85 -12.33 -0.75
N LEU A 174 6.64 -11.89 -1.73
CA LEU A 174 6.40 -10.65 -2.49
C LEU A 174 4.93 -10.57 -2.94
N ILE A 175 4.28 -9.44 -2.66
CA ILE A 175 2.91 -9.11 -3.08
C ILE A 175 2.85 -7.89 -4.01
N SER A 176 3.85 -7.00 -3.99
CA SER A 176 3.89 -5.84 -4.89
C SER A 176 5.27 -5.20 -4.93
N GLY A 177 5.51 -4.38 -5.97
CA GLY A 177 6.66 -3.48 -6.00
C GLY A 177 6.49 -2.33 -6.99
N PHE A 178 7.22 -1.24 -6.74
CA PHE A 178 7.28 -0.07 -7.62
C PHE A 178 8.61 0.65 -7.50
N PHE A 179 8.95 1.48 -8.49
CA PHE A 179 10.20 2.24 -8.49
C PHE A 179 10.27 3.25 -7.33
N GLU A 180 11.41 3.32 -6.66
CA GLU A 180 11.64 4.27 -5.57
C GLU A 180 11.81 5.71 -6.11
N ASN A 181 12.68 5.89 -7.11
CA ASN A 181 12.96 7.17 -7.74
C ASN A 181 13.09 7.01 -9.26
N THR A 182 12.42 7.88 -10.03
CA THR A 182 12.60 7.98 -11.48
C THR A 182 13.96 8.61 -11.76
N GLY A 183 14.98 7.80 -12.00
CA GLY A 183 16.33 8.25 -12.35
C GLY A 183 17.47 7.53 -11.63
N ASP A 184 17.16 6.66 -10.66
CA ASP A 184 18.16 5.89 -9.92
C ASP A 184 18.08 4.39 -10.26
N ASP A 185 19.22 3.74 -10.13
CA ASP A 185 19.60 2.45 -10.70
C ASP A 185 18.73 1.27 -10.25
N GLY A 186 17.59 1.06 -10.92
CA GLY A 186 16.78 -0.16 -10.78
C GLY A 186 16.36 -0.49 -9.35
N LEU A 187 16.23 0.52 -8.47
CA LEU A 187 15.82 0.32 -7.09
C LEU A 187 14.30 0.28 -6.97
N TYR A 188 13.80 -0.80 -6.38
CA TYR A 188 12.38 -1.04 -6.15
C TYR A 188 12.09 -1.01 -4.67
N ARG A 189 11.01 -0.32 -4.32
CA ARG A 189 10.32 -0.59 -3.08
C ARG A 189 9.40 -1.77 -3.30
N MET A 190 9.60 -2.82 -2.51
CA MET A 190 8.84 -4.06 -2.59
C MET A 190 8.17 -4.37 -1.26
N PHE A 191 7.04 -5.06 -1.31
CA PHE A 191 6.25 -5.40 -0.13
C PHE A 191 6.07 -6.92 -0.08
N SER A 192 6.21 -7.48 1.11
CA SER A 192 5.53 -8.71 1.51
C SER A 192 4.34 -8.33 2.40
N LYS A 193 3.65 -9.32 2.97
CA LYS A 193 2.48 -9.06 3.83
C LYS A 193 2.77 -8.09 4.97
N ASN A 194 3.95 -8.17 5.58
CA ASN A 194 4.26 -7.50 6.84
C ASN A 194 5.66 -6.84 6.84
N ASN A 195 6.33 -6.76 5.70
CA ASN A 195 7.63 -6.12 5.56
C ASN A 195 7.71 -5.30 4.27
N VAL A 196 8.58 -4.30 4.31
CA VAL A 196 8.94 -3.44 3.18
C VAL A 196 10.43 -3.58 2.91
N TYR A 197 10.77 -3.69 1.64
CA TYR A 197 12.11 -3.97 1.16
C TYR A 197 12.53 -2.92 0.15
N GLU A 198 13.82 -2.61 0.13
CA GLU A 198 14.48 -2.00 -1.01
C GLU A 198 15.25 -3.11 -1.74
N TYR A 199 14.87 -3.37 -2.98
CA TYR A 199 15.49 -4.37 -3.83
C TYR A 199 16.18 -3.70 -5.02
N ASN A 200 17.48 -3.94 -5.17
CA ASN A 200 18.25 -3.43 -6.29
C ASN A 200 18.24 -4.45 -7.44
N MET A 201 17.59 -4.10 -8.55
CA MET A 201 17.43 -4.97 -9.71
C MET A 201 18.73 -5.27 -10.45
N GLN A 202 19.71 -4.36 -10.40
CA GLN A 202 21.01 -4.57 -11.06
C GLN A 202 21.91 -5.52 -10.26
N LEU A 203 21.94 -5.34 -8.94
CA LEU A 203 22.67 -6.21 -8.01
C LEU A 203 21.92 -7.52 -7.72
N GLN A 204 20.63 -7.58 -8.05
CA GLN A 204 19.72 -8.68 -7.78
C GLN A 204 19.72 -9.13 -6.31
N GLN A 205 19.56 -8.16 -5.41
CA GLN A 205 19.55 -8.39 -3.98
C GLN A 205 18.74 -7.35 -3.22
N ILE A 206 18.26 -7.75 -2.05
CA ILE A 206 17.69 -6.85 -1.05
C ILE A 206 18.83 -6.04 -0.42
N VAL A 207 18.71 -4.72 -0.45
CA VAL A 207 19.68 -3.79 0.15
C VAL A 207 19.21 -3.23 1.49
N HIS A 208 17.90 -3.19 1.71
CA HIS A 208 17.29 -2.80 2.96
C HIS A 208 15.98 -3.55 3.21
N GLU A 209 15.67 -3.81 4.47
CA GLU A 209 14.44 -4.46 4.94
C GLU A 209 14.00 -3.81 6.25
N GLN A 210 12.71 -3.61 6.40
CA GLN A 210 12.09 -3.16 7.64
C GLN A 210 10.66 -3.72 7.78
N PRO A 211 10.16 -3.88 9.03
CA PRO A 211 8.76 -4.22 9.26
C PRO A 211 7.81 -3.18 8.68
N LEU A 212 6.63 -3.62 8.23
CA LEU A 212 5.59 -2.74 7.71
C LEU A 212 5.19 -1.68 8.73
N SER A 213 5.06 -2.04 10.01
CA SER A 213 4.73 -1.07 11.08
C SER A 213 5.74 0.07 11.13
N SER A 214 7.05 -0.26 11.17
CA SER A 214 8.13 0.73 11.15
C SER A 214 8.07 1.64 9.93
N TYR A 215 7.81 1.07 8.74
CA TYR A 215 7.63 1.86 7.51
C TYR A 215 6.45 2.83 7.59
N LEU A 216 5.34 2.40 8.20
CA LEU A 216 4.14 3.21 8.37
C LEU A 216 4.23 4.22 9.51
N SER A 217 5.33 4.22 10.28
CA SER A 217 5.48 4.99 11.52
C SER A 217 4.37 4.70 12.53
N CYS A 218 4.00 3.42 12.59
CA CYS A 218 3.14 2.80 13.59
C CYS A 218 4.02 1.78 14.36
#